data_AF-A0A538I455-F1
#
_entry.id   AF-A0A538I455-F1
#
_cell.length_a   1.000
_cell.length_b   1.000
_cell.length_c   1.000
_cell.angle_alpha   90.00
_cell.angle_beta   90.00
_cell.angle_gamma   90.00
#
_symmetry.space_group_name_H-M   'P 1'
#
loop_
_entity.id
_entity.type
_entity.pdbx_description
1 polymer ?
#
loop_
_entity_poly.entity_id
_entity_poly.type
_entity_poly.pdbx_seq_one_letter_code
_entity_poly.pdbx_strand_id
1 'polypeptide(L)'
;MSRTWSELLGDAEPGERDEEERSGFFSRLRDSLAKSRRALTEQLVAAAFDASDDEAWERLEEALIRGDVGVPATAELVRRLEARGEIGSLADALAEEVGELFGEPATLAVNGALPRVILVVGVNGTGKTTMIGKLAAKLAEHGRSVVVGAADTFRA
;
A
#
# COMPACT_ATOMS: atom_id res chain seq x y z
N MET A 1 -1.46 -3.76 10.71
CA MET A 1 -0.02 -3.60 11.02
C MET A 1 0.78 -3.95 9.77
N SER A 2 1.82 -3.18 9.43
CA SER A 2 2.67 -3.50 8.27
C SER A 2 3.57 -4.69 8.59
N ARG A 3 3.62 -5.67 7.68
CA ARG A 3 4.52 -6.82 7.82
C ARG A 3 5.99 -6.39 7.83
N THR A 4 6.82 -7.10 8.60
CA THR A 4 8.28 -7.04 8.44
C THR A 4 8.71 -7.73 7.15
N TRP A 5 9.96 -7.54 6.73
CA TRP A 5 10.50 -8.28 5.60
C TRP A 5 10.53 -9.78 5.85
N SER A 6 10.89 -10.22 7.07
CA SER A 6 10.83 -11.63 7.47
C SER A 6 9.42 -12.21 7.33
N GLU A 7 8.38 -11.51 7.82
CA GLU A 7 6.99 -11.92 7.66
C GLU A 7 6.53 -11.93 6.19
N LEU A 8 6.95 -10.94 5.40
CA LEU A 8 6.63 -10.87 3.98
C LEU A 8 7.23 -12.06 3.21
N LEU A 9 8.46 -12.45 3.53
CA LEU A 9 9.15 -13.57 2.89
C LEU A 9 8.72 -14.94 3.46
N GLY A 10 7.93 -14.95 4.53
CA GLY A 10 7.44 -16.16 5.21
C GLY A 10 8.46 -16.83 6.12
N ASP A 11 9.42 -16.07 6.67
CA ASP A 11 10.36 -16.56 7.68
C ASP A 11 9.68 -16.75 9.03
N ALA A 12 10.24 -17.66 9.85
CA ALA A 12 9.59 -18.11 11.08
C ALA A 12 9.49 -17.04 12.17
N GLU A 13 10.46 -16.12 12.30
CA GLU A 13 10.48 -15.11 13.36
C GLU A 13 11.20 -13.83 12.88
N PRO A 14 10.58 -12.64 13.02
CA PRO A 14 11.27 -11.37 12.84
C PRO A 14 12.23 -11.07 14.00
N GLY A 15 13.41 -10.51 13.70
CA GLY A 15 14.40 -10.11 14.71
C GLY A 15 14.33 -8.63 15.10
N GLU A 16 15.09 -8.20 16.12
CA GLU A 16 15.17 -6.79 16.57
C GLU A 16 15.49 -5.81 15.42
N ARG A 17 16.37 -6.21 14.50
CA ARG A 17 16.70 -5.45 13.28
C ARG A 17 15.49 -5.23 12.37
N ASP A 18 14.57 -6.20 12.28
CA ASP A 18 13.36 -6.07 11.47
C ASP A 18 12.39 -5.05 12.07
N GLU A 19 12.35 -4.93 13.40
CA GLU A 19 11.50 -3.97 14.09
C GLU A 19 12.01 -2.53 13.93
N GLU A 20 13.32 -2.32 14.05
CA GLU A 20 13.97 -1.03 13.78
C GLU A 20 13.77 -0.61 12.32
N GLU A 21 13.98 -1.54 11.38
CA GLU A 21 13.71 -1.31 9.96
C GLU A 21 12.25 -0.95 9.69
N ARG A 22 11.31 -1.64 10.35
CA ARG A 22 9.86 -1.37 10.22
C ARG A 22 9.51 0.03 10.73
N SER A 23 10.04 0.44 11.87
CA SER A 23 9.84 1.80 12.41
C SER A 23 10.38 2.87 11.45
N GLY A 24 11.62 2.70 10.98
CA GLY A 24 12.24 3.60 10.02
C GLY A 24 11.55 3.61 8.65
N PHE A 25 11.00 2.48 8.21
CA PHE A 25 10.19 2.38 7.00
C PHE A 25 8.87 3.14 7.16
N PHE A 26 8.17 2.96 8.28
CA PHE A 26 6.90 3.65 8.54
C PHE A 26 7.05 5.17 8.59
N SER A 27 8.12 5.69 9.21
CA SER A 27 8.38 7.13 9.17
C SER A 27 8.60 7.63 7.75
N ARG A 28 9.45 6.95 6.97
CA ARG A 28 9.72 7.31 5.56
C ARG A 28 8.45 7.26 4.70
N LEU A 29 7.61 6.26 4.92
CA LEU A 29 6.32 6.13 4.23
C LEU A 29 5.40 7.29 4.59
N ARG A 30 5.23 7.59 5.88
CA ARG A 30 4.43 8.71 6.37
C ARG A 30 4.88 10.06 5.81
N ASP A 31 6.19 10.24 5.66
CA ASP A 31 6.79 11.44 5.10
C ASP A 31 6.57 11.52 3.58
N SER A 32 6.74 10.41 2.86
CA SER A 32 6.49 10.33 1.42
C SER A 32 5.02 10.58 1.05
N LEU A 33 4.08 10.17 1.92
CA LEU A 33 2.64 10.35 1.74
C LEU A 33 2.14 11.70 2.28
N ALA A 34 3.01 12.56 2.82
CA ALA A 34 2.58 13.78 3.49
C ALA A 34 1.84 14.76 2.54
N LYS A 35 2.18 14.77 1.25
CA LYS A 35 1.48 15.62 0.26
C LYS A 35 0.07 15.09 -0.04
N SER A 36 -0.07 13.81 -0.35
CA SER A 36 -1.36 13.17 -0.62
C SER A 36 -2.27 13.20 0.60
N ARG A 37 -1.72 12.97 1.81
CA ARG A 37 -2.46 13.07 3.06
C ARG A 37 -3.04 14.47 3.26
N ARG A 38 -2.24 15.54 3.09
CA ARG A 38 -2.75 16.92 3.23
C ARG A 38 -3.88 17.20 2.24
N ALA A 39 -3.71 16.82 0.97
CA ALA A 39 -4.73 17.02 -0.06
C ALA A 39 -6.06 16.31 0.28
N LEU A 40 -6.01 15.08 0.82
CA LEU A 40 -7.20 14.36 1.26
C LEU A 40 -7.79 14.94 2.55
N THR A 41 -6.96 15.20 3.56
CA THR A 41 -7.40 15.72 4.87
C THR A 41 -8.02 17.11 4.76
N GLU A 42 -7.52 17.98 3.89
CA GLU A 42 -8.12 19.31 3.65
C GLU A 42 -9.55 19.22 3.11
N GLN A 43 -9.88 18.18 2.34
CA GLN A 43 -11.24 17.95 1.83
C GLN A 43 -12.13 17.24 2.86
N LEU A 44 -11.55 16.38 3.72
CA LEU A 44 -12.27 15.58 4.72
C LEU A 44 -12.53 16.32 6.06
N VAL A 45 -11.74 17.34 6.40
CA VAL A 45 -11.78 18.04 7.71
C VAL A 45 -12.70 19.28 7.70
N ALA A 46 -13.37 19.57 6.59
CA ALA A 46 -14.29 20.70 6.48
C ALA A 46 -15.62 20.45 7.24
N ALA A 47 -15.55 20.53 8.57
CA ALA A 47 -16.64 20.40 9.54
C ALA A 47 -17.32 19.01 9.58
N ALA A 48 -18.00 18.72 10.69
CA ALA A 48 -18.60 17.41 10.98
C ALA A 48 -19.28 16.81 9.75
N PHE A 49 -18.83 15.63 9.33
CA PHE A 49 -19.47 14.91 8.24
C PHE A 49 -20.89 14.56 8.67
N ASP A 50 -21.88 15.19 8.04
CA ASP A 50 -23.27 14.88 8.27
C ASP A 50 -23.68 13.78 7.29
N ALA A 51 -23.82 12.55 7.80
CA ALA A 51 -24.22 11.41 6.98
C ALA A 51 -25.66 11.52 6.43
N SER A 52 -26.46 12.48 6.91
CA SER A 52 -27.79 12.79 6.38
C SER A 52 -27.79 13.82 5.25
N ASP A 53 -26.63 14.42 4.94
CA ASP A 53 -26.44 15.40 3.88
C ASP A 53 -25.87 14.74 2.62
N ASP A 54 -26.67 14.66 1.56
CA ASP A 54 -26.24 14.13 0.25
C ASP A 54 -25.06 14.93 -0.33
N GLU A 55 -24.95 16.24 -0.06
CA GLU A 55 -23.83 17.07 -0.53
C GLU A 55 -22.52 16.72 0.19
N ALA A 56 -22.57 16.18 1.40
CA ALA A 56 -21.39 15.68 2.10
C ALA A 56 -20.83 14.43 1.43
N TRP A 57 -21.70 13.50 0.99
CA TRP A 57 -21.32 12.30 0.25
C TRP A 57 -20.71 12.63 -1.11
N GLU A 58 -21.30 13.57 -1.84
CA GLU A 58 -20.80 14.00 -3.16
C GLU A 58 -19.39 14.63 -3.05
N ARG A 59 -19.15 15.45 -2.02
CA ARG A 59 -17.81 16.03 -1.73
C ARG A 59 -16.78 14.96 -1.37
N LEU A 60 -17.17 13.93 -0.61
CA LEU A 60 -16.30 12.80 -0.28
C LEU A 60 -15.91 12.03 -1.55
N GLU A 61 -16.87 11.72 -2.41
CA GLU A 61 -16.62 11.06 -3.69
C GLU A 61 -15.64 11.86 -4.56
N GLU A 62 -15.88 13.17 -4.72
CA GLU A 62 -14.98 14.04 -5.49
C GLU A 62 -13.56 14.06 -4.91
N ALA A 63 -13.45 14.15 -3.57
CA ALA A 63 -12.16 14.14 -2.89
C ALA A 63 -11.38 12.83 -3.13
N LEU A 64 -12.05 11.68 -3.07
CA LEU A 64 -11.45 10.37 -3.33
C LEU A 64 -11.02 10.22 -4.79
N ILE A 65 -11.84 10.67 -5.74
CA ILE A 65 -11.50 10.66 -7.17
C ILE A 65 -10.29 11.56 -7.45
N ARG A 66 -10.28 12.78 -6.91
CA ARG A 66 -9.14 13.72 -7.02
C ARG A 66 -7.87 13.18 -6.36
N GLY A 67 -8.02 12.29 -5.38
CA GLY A 67 -6.95 11.57 -4.70
C GLY A 67 -6.43 10.32 -5.43
N ASP A 68 -6.78 10.12 -6.70
CA ASP A 68 -6.37 8.97 -7.53
C ASP A 68 -6.88 7.60 -7.04
N VAL A 69 -7.98 7.55 -6.27
CA VAL A 69 -8.60 6.27 -5.85
C VAL A 69 -9.29 5.57 -7.01
N GLY A 70 -9.84 6.34 -7.95
CA GLY A 70 -10.54 5.85 -9.13
C GLY A 70 -12.02 5.53 -8.88
N VAL A 71 -12.85 5.75 -9.91
CA VAL A 71 -14.33 5.70 -9.81
C VAL A 71 -14.86 4.39 -9.20
N PRO A 72 -14.44 3.18 -9.63
CA PRO A 72 -15.03 1.95 -9.10
C PRO A 72 -14.75 1.74 -7.61
N ALA A 73 -13.52 2.06 -7.16
CA ALA A 73 -13.13 1.92 -5.77
C ALA A 73 -13.79 2.99 -4.89
N THR A 74 -13.89 4.23 -5.39
CA THR A 74 -14.61 5.31 -4.69
C THR A 74 -16.08 4.96 -4.47
N ALA A 75 -16.79 4.53 -5.51
CA ALA A 75 -18.20 4.17 -5.42
C ALA A 75 -18.44 3.03 -4.41
N GLU A 76 -17.55 2.03 -4.39
CA GLU A 76 -17.63 0.95 -3.40
C GLU A 76 -17.37 1.46 -1.97
N LEU A 77 -16.38 2.32 -1.77
CA LEU A 77 -16.08 2.89 -0.45
C LEU A 77 -17.22 3.74 0.09
N VAL A 78 -17.80 4.62 -0.74
CA VAL A 78 -18.96 5.45 -0.35
C VAL A 78 -20.14 4.57 0.03
N ARG A 79 -20.50 3.58 -0.80
CA ARG A 79 -21.59 2.63 -0.51
C ARG A 79 -21.40 1.90 0.81
N ARG A 80 -20.17 1.49 1.13
CA ARG A 80 -19.86 0.83 2.41
C ARG A 80 -19.98 1.77 3.58
N LEU A 81 -19.48 3.00 3.46
CA LEU A 81 -19.59 4.03 4.48
C LEU A 81 -21.05 4.40 4.75
N GLU A 82 -21.89 4.60 3.72
CA GLU A 82 -23.33 4.85 3.87
C GLU A 82 -24.04 3.74 4.64
N ALA A 83 -23.62 2.49 4.44
CA ALA A 83 -24.19 1.33 5.12
C ALA A 83 -23.80 1.22 6.61
N ARG A 84 -22.79 1.97 7.09
CA ARG A 84 -22.35 1.93 8.50
C ARG A 84 -23.33 2.59 9.47
N GLY A 85 -24.23 3.45 9.00
CA GLY A 85 -25.13 4.22 9.86
C GLY A 85 -24.40 5.39 10.53
N GLU A 86 -24.25 5.39 11.86
CA GLU A 86 -23.58 6.47 12.57
C GLU A 86 -22.06 6.47 12.32
N ILE A 87 -21.58 7.51 11.65
CA ILE A 87 -20.16 7.73 11.40
C ILE A 87 -19.66 8.76 12.42
N GLY A 88 -18.86 8.32 13.38
CA GLY A 88 -18.20 9.24 14.31
C GLY A 88 -17.12 10.05 13.60
N SER A 89 -15.95 9.44 13.41
CA SER A 89 -14.85 10.02 12.64
C SER A 89 -14.87 9.46 11.23
N LEU A 90 -15.18 10.29 10.23
CA LEU A 90 -15.14 9.88 8.81
C LEU A 90 -13.76 9.36 8.42
N ALA A 91 -12.70 9.98 8.91
CA ALA A 91 -11.33 9.57 8.60
C ALA A 91 -11.03 8.15 9.12
N ASP A 92 -11.48 7.82 10.33
CA ASP A 92 -11.27 6.50 10.91
C ASP A 92 -12.15 5.46 10.22
N ALA A 93 -13.42 5.78 9.96
CA ALA A 93 -14.33 4.90 9.24
C ALA A 93 -13.83 4.59 7.81
N LEU A 94 -13.34 5.60 7.10
CA LEU A 94 -12.74 5.43 5.77
C LEU A 94 -11.46 4.59 5.84
N ALA A 95 -10.60 4.81 6.85
CA ALA A 95 -9.38 4.02 7.01
C ALA A 95 -9.69 2.53 7.27
N GLU A 96 -10.74 2.24 8.05
CA GLU A 96 -11.23 0.88 8.27
C GLU A 96 -11.76 0.25 6.98
N GLU A 97 -12.64 0.94 6.23
CA GLU A 97 -13.18 0.43 4.97
C GLU A 97 -12.11 0.17 3.92
N VAL A 98 -11.15 1.07 3.79
CA VAL A 98 -9.98 0.90 2.90
C VAL A 98 -9.18 -0.33 3.35
N GLY A 99 -8.97 -0.51 4.65
CA GLY A 99 -8.29 -1.68 5.21
C GLY A 99 -9.00 -3.00 4.88
N GLU A 100 -10.33 -3.03 5.04
CA GLU A 100 -11.15 -4.20 4.69
C GLU A 100 -11.13 -4.51 3.20
N LEU A 101 -11.15 -3.49 2.33
CA LEU A 101 -11.08 -3.66 0.89
C LEU A 101 -9.72 -4.22 0.44
N PHE A 102 -8.62 -3.82 1.08
CA PHE A 102 -7.29 -4.40 0.84
C PHE A 102 -7.15 -5.82 1.40
N GLY A 103 -7.82 -6.14 2.51
CA GLY A 103 -7.75 -7.44 3.17
C GLY A 103 -6.38 -7.75 3.77
N GLU A 104 -6.10 -9.04 3.98
CA GLU A 104 -4.80 -9.46 4.50
C GLU A 104 -3.69 -9.26 3.46
N PRO A 105 -2.54 -8.65 3.84
CA PRO A 105 -1.41 -8.52 2.94
C PRO A 105 -0.96 -9.87 2.38
N ALA A 106 -0.54 -9.93 1.13
CA ALA A 106 0.07 -11.14 0.55
C ALA A 106 1.49 -11.38 1.10
N THR A 107 1.94 -12.63 1.09
CA THR A 107 3.37 -12.97 1.25
C THR A 107 4.03 -13.12 -0.11
N LEU A 108 5.34 -12.89 -0.16
CA LEU A 108 6.14 -13.25 -1.32
C LEU A 108 6.50 -14.74 -1.18
N ALA A 109 5.98 -15.58 -2.09
CA ALA A 109 6.12 -17.03 -2.02
C ALA A 109 7.53 -17.55 -2.36
N VAL A 110 8.56 -17.11 -1.63
CA VAL A 110 9.97 -17.45 -1.87
C VAL A 110 10.46 -18.69 -1.12
N ASN A 111 9.65 -19.26 -0.24
CA ASN A 111 9.96 -20.50 0.47
C ASN A 111 9.67 -21.75 -0.37
N GLY A 112 10.38 -22.85 -0.11
CA GLY A 112 10.15 -24.16 -0.72
C GLY A 112 11.19 -24.56 -1.76
N ALA A 113 10.77 -25.32 -2.79
CA ALA A 113 11.67 -25.88 -3.80
C ALA A 113 12.35 -24.79 -4.66
N LEU A 114 13.65 -24.96 -4.90
CA LEU A 114 14.49 -24.03 -5.67
C LEU A 114 14.80 -24.56 -7.08
N PRO A 115 15.02 -23.67 -8.07
CA PRO A 115 15.00 -22.21 -7.96
C PRO A 115 13.57 -21.63 -8.01
N ARG A 116 13.34 -20.54 -7.27
CA ARG A 116 12.13 -19.71 -7.39
C ARG A 116 12.39 -18.59 -8.41
N VAL A 117 11.51 -18.49 -9.40
CA VAL A 117 11.65 -17.52 -10.50
C VAL A 117 10.65 -16.38 -10.31
N ILE A 118 11.17 -15.16 -10.21
CA ILE A 118 10.37 -13.93 -10.17
C ILE A 118 10.57 -13.22 -11.51
N LEU A 119 9.52 -13.17 -12.33
CA LEU A 119 9.50 -12.41 -13.57
C LEU A 119 8.89 -11.03 -13.33
N VAL A 120 9.69 -9.98 -13.51
CA VAL A 120 9.22 -8.59 -13.36
C VAL A 120 8.85 -8.03 -14.73
N VAL A 121 7.60 -7.59 -14.87
CA VAL A 121 7.03 -7.04 -16.12
C VAL A 121 6.56 -5.61 -15.90
N GLY A 122 6.48 -4.82 -16.98
CA GLY A 122 5.94 -3.47 -16.94
C GLY A 122 6.53 -2.56 -18.02
N VAL A 123 5.96 -1.36 -18.16
CA VAL A 123 6.39 -0.40 -19.18
C VAL A 123 7.73 0.27 -18.82
N ASN A 124 8.31 0.96 -19.79
CA ASN A 124 9.59 1.63 -19.62
C ASN A 124 9.48 2.86 -18.70
N GLY A 125 10.51 3.10 -17.88
CA GLY A 125 10.56 4.26 -16.98
C GLY A 125 9.86 4.10 -15.63
N THR A 126 9.17 2.99 -15.36
CA THR A 126 8.48 2.73 -14.07
C THR A 126 9.39 2.22 -12.95
N GLY A 127 10.70 2.14 -13.19
CA GLY A 127 11.68 1.73 -12.17
C GLY A 127 11.86 0.21 -12.01
N LYS A 128 11.50 -0.62 -13.00
CA LYS A 128 11.66 -2.09 -12.95
C LYS A 128 13.07 -2.53 -12.52
N THR A 129 14.12 -2.07 -13.21
CA THR A 129 15.51 -2.44 -12.90
C THR A 129 15.91 -2.02 -11.48
N THR A 130 15.46 -0.84 -11.05
CA THR A 130 15.68 -0.34 -9.68
C THR A 130 14.98 -1.22 -8.64
N MET A 131 13.74 -1.64 -8.92
CA MET A 131 12.99 -2.54 -8.06
C MET A 131 13.66 -3.92 -7.97
N ILE A 132 14.11 -4.48 -9.10
CA ILE A 132 14.85 -5.76 -9.15
C ILE A 132 16.10 -5.69 -8.27
N GLY A 133 16.90 -4.62 -8.39
CA GLY A 133 18.10 -4.44 -7.56
C GLY A 133 17.77 -4.33 -6.06
N LYS A 134 16.75 -3.57 -5.69
CA LYS A 134 16.29 -3.44 -4.29
C LYS A 134 15.79 -4.79 -3.74
N LEU A 135 15.01 -5.52 -4.52
CA LEU A 135 14.49 -6.83 -4.14
C LEU A 135 15.63 -7.86 -4.00
N ALA A 136 16.59 -7.86 -4.92
CA ALA A 136 17.76 -8.74 -4.86
C ALA A 136 18.61 -8.45 -3.61
N ALA A 137 18.86 -7.18 -3.31
CA ALA A 137 19.56 -6.79 -2.08
C ALA A 137 18.81 -7.25 -0.82
N LYS A 138 17.50 -7.00 -0.74
CA LYS A 138 16.68 -7.45 0.40
C LYS A 138 16.64 -8.97 0.54
N LEU A 139 16.47 -9.72 -0.55
CA LEU A 139 16.53 -11.19 -0.49
C LEU A 139 17.91 -11.69 -0.01
N ALA A 140 19.00 -11.06 -0.46
CA ALA A 140 20.36 -11.41 -0.01
C ALA A 140 20.61 -11.06 1.47
N GLU A 141 20.11 -9.91 1.95
CA GLU A 141 20.15 -9.53 3.38
C GLU A 141 19.42 -10.56 4.26
N HIS A 142 18.35 -11.16 3.75
CA HIS A 142 17.64 -12.26 4.39
C HIS A 142 18.24 -13.65 4.07
N GLY A 143 19.48 -13.74 3.55
CA GLY A 143 20.21 -15.00 3.40
C GLY A 143 19.83 -15.86 2.18
N ARG A 144 19.08 -15.33 1.22
CA ARG A 144 18.74 -16.06 -0.01
C ARG A 144 19.88 -15.92 -1.03
N SER A 145 20.13 -17.00 -1.79
CA SER A 145 21.00 -16.94 -2.98
C SER A 145 20.20 -16.38 -4.15
N VAL A 146 20.69 -15.29 -4.76
CA VAL A 146 19.97 -14.56 -5.81
C VAL A 146 20.80 -14.52 -7.09
N VAL A 147 20.17 -14.85 -8.21
CA VAL A 147 20.72 -14.64 -9.56
C VAL A 147 19.81 -13.65 -10.30
N VAL A 148 20.39 -12.58 -10.83
CA VAL A 148 19.65 -11.58 -11.62
C VAL A 148 19.93 -11.81 -13.11
N GLY A 149 18.87 -12.10 -13.86
CA GLY A 149 18.93 -12.20 -15.32
C GLY A 149 18.64 -10.86 -16.00
N ALA A 150 19.60 -10.33 -16.76
CA ALA A 150 19.43 -9.11 -17.54
C ALA A 150 18.68 -9.39 -18.86
N ALA A 151 17.39 -9.69 -18.77
CA ALA A 151 16.54 -10.04 -19.91
C ALA A 151 15.91 -8.84 -20.65
N ASP A 152 16.07 -7.61 -20.13
CA ASP A 152 15.64 -6.38 -20.81
C ASP A 152 16.71 -5.94 -21.81
N THR A 153 16.74 -6.60 -22.98
CA THR A 153 17.80 -6.42 -23.99
C THR A 153 17.48 -5.36 -25.04
N PHE A 154 16.38 -4.62 -24.89
CA PHE A 154 15.96 -3.63 -25.89
C PHE A 154 16.65 -2.27 -25.71
N ARG A 155 17.22 -2.01 -24.53
CA ARG A 155 17.85 -0.73 -24.18
C ARG A 155 19.33 -0.96 -23.83
N ALA A 156 20.23 -0.20 -24.46
CA ALA A 156 21.66 -0.17 -24.18
C ALA A 156 22.01 0.98 -23.24
#